data_AF-A0A7D4C2U6-F1
#
_entry.id   AF-A0A7D4C2U6-F1
#
_cell.length_a   1.000
_cell.length_b   1.000
_cell.length_c   1.000
_cell.angle_alpha   90.00
_cell.angle_beta   90.00
_cell.angle_gamma   90.00
#
_symmetry.space_group_name_H-M   'P 1'
#
loop_
_entity.id
_entity.type
_entity.pdbx_description
1 polymer ?
#
loop_
_entity_poly.entity_id
_entity_poly.type
_entity_poly.pdbx_seq_one_letter_code
_entity_poly.pdbx_strand_id
1 'polypeptide(L)' 'MSDHEHDHDDGDIHACDCGATFDTLDELKDHAKKNHPDAYEENFGDEA' A
#
# COMPACT_ATOMS: atom_id res chain seq x y z
N MET A 1 -18.15 11.01 -17.36
CA MET A 1 -18.05 11.85 -16.16
C MET A 1 -18.36 10.94 -14.99
N SER A 2 -17.46 10.91 -14.01
CA SER A 2 -17.61 10.29 -12.69
C SER A 2 -17.76 8.76 -12.68
N ASP A 3 -17.08 8.01 -11.85
CA ASP A 3 -16.08 8.27 -10.82
C ASP A 3 -15.35 6.93 -10.70
N HIS A 4 -14.02 6.93 -10.70
CA HIS A 4 -13.28 5.75 -10.24
C HIS A 4 -13.36 5.82 -8.71
N GLU A 5 -14.51 5.44 -8.17
CA GLU A 5 -14.67 5.17 -6.75
C GLU A 5 -13.82 3.93 -6.47
N HIS A 6 -12.52 4.18 -6.26
CA HIS A 6 -11.63 3.25 -5.60
C HIS A 6 -12.02 3.30 -4.13
N ASP A 7 -13.15 2.67 -3.85
CA ASP A 7 -13.66 2.37 -2.52
C ASP A 7 -12.65 1.41 -1.86
N HIS A 8 -11.58 1.99 -1.34
CA HIS A 8 -10.66 1.37 -0.38
C HIS A 8 -11.24 1.51 1.04
N ASP A 9 -12.56 1.31 1.21
CA ASP A 9 -13.18 1.28 2.53
C ASP A 9 -13.85 -0.08 2.76
N ASP A 10 -13.07 -1.04 3.23
CA ASP A 10 -13.61 -2.21 3.95
C ASP A 10 -12.57 -2.67 4.99
N GLY A 11 -12.33 -1.79 5.98
CA GLY A 11 -11.76 -2.12 7.29
C GLY A 11 -10.28 -2.53 7.36
N ASP A 12 -9.38 -1.56 7.52
CA ASP A 12 -7.97 -1.70 7.98
C ASP A 12 -7.06 -2.73 7.26
N ILE A 13 -7.49 -3.33 6.13
CA ILE A 13 -6.63 -4.25 5.40
C ILE A 13 -5.77 -3.47 4.41
N HIS A 14 -4.48 -3.43 4.70
CA HIS A 14 -3.45 -2.82 3.88
C HIS A 14 -3.14 -3.72 2.68
N ALA A 15 -3.79 -3.44 1.55
CA ALA A 15 -3.51 -4.10 0.28
C ALA A 15 -2.32 -3.44 -0.45
N CYS A 16 -1.35 -4.25 -0.84
CA CYS A 16 -0.28 -3.89 -1.75
C CYS A 16 -0.75 -4.04 -3.20
N ASP A 17 -0.29 -3.16 -4.07
CA ASP A 17 -0.62 -3.13 -5.50
C ASP A 17 -0.25 -4.43 -6.25
N CYS A 18 0.63 -5.25 -5.66
CA CYS A 18 0.95 -6.59 -6.17
C CYS A 18 -0.13 -7.65 -5.93
N GLY A 19 -1.17 -7.32 -5.16
CA GLY A 19 -2.26 -8.22 -4.76
C GLY A 19 -2.08 -8.88 -3.39
N ALA A 20 -1.05 -8.52 -2.62
CA ALA A 20 -0.88 -8.98 -1.25
C ALA A 20 -1.71 -8.11 -0.28
N THR A 21 -2.35 -8.71 0.72
CA THR A 21 -3.16 -8.00 1.72
C THR A 21 -2.64 -8.27 3.12
N PHE A 22 -2.43 -7.21 3.91
CA PHE A 22 -1.88 -7.27 5.25
C PHE A 22 -2.83 -6.62 6.25
N ASP A 23 -2.83 -7.11 7.49
CA ASP A 23 -3.66 -6.58 8.57
C ASP A 23 -3.03 -5.32 9.21
N THR A 24 -1.75 -5.05 8.92
CA THR A 24 -1.02 -3.92 9.49
C THR A 24 -0.13 -3.20 8.46
N LEU A 25 0.03 -1.88 8.62
CA LEU A 25 0.94 -1.08 7.80
C LEU A 25 2.39 -1.56 7.89
N ASP A 26 2.84 -2.06 9.05
CA ASP A 26 4.22 -2.51 9.25
C ASP A 26 4.54 -3.72 8.36
N GLU A 27 3.62 -4.67 8.27
CA GLU A 27 3.74 -5.84 7.39
C GLU A 27 3.70 -5.46 5.91
N LEU A 28 2.80 -4.54 5.51
CA LEU A 28 2.79 -4.02 4.15
C LEU A 28 4.10 -3.28 3.85
N LYS A 29 4.62 -2.50 4.80
CA LYS A 29 5.83 -1.70 4.66
C LYS A 29 7.08 -2.58 4.53
N ASP A 30 7.19 -3.65 5.33
CA ASP A 30 8.27 -4.65 5.18
C ASP A 30 8.13 -5.43 3.87
N HIS A 31 6.91 -5.84 3.50
CA HIS A 31 6.64 -6.50 2.24
C HIS A 31 7.05 -5.62 1.06
N ALA A 32 6.62 -4.36 1.03
CA ALA A 32 6.98 -3.38 0.02
C ALA A 32 8.50 -3.16 0.03
N LYS A 33 9.14 -2.97 1.18
CA LYS A 33 10.60 -2.78 1.25
C LYS A 33 11.39 -3.96 0.66
N LYS A 34 10.93 -5.20 0.86
CA LYS A 34 11.61 -6.42 0.38
C LYS A 34 11.27 -6.79 -1.07
N ASN A 35 10.02 -6.59 -1.49
CA ASN A 35 9.50 -7.05 -2.78
C ASN A 35 9.32 -5.91 -3.80
N HIS A 36 9.04 -4.70 -3.31
CA HIS A 36 8.77 -3.48 -4.08
C HIS A 36 9.64 -2.30 -3.59
N PRO A 37 10.98 -2.41 -3.65
CA PRO A 37 11.86 -1.35 -3.14
C PRO A 37 11.60 0.02 -3.80
N ASP A 38 11.17 0.02 -5.06
CA ASP A 38 10.79 1.21 -5.85
C ASP A 38 9.50 1.86 -5.30
N ALA A 39 8.45 1.06 -5.12
CA ALA A 39 7.17 1.56 -4.57
C ALA A 39 7.26 1.95 -3.09
N TYR A 40 8.19 1.35 -2.33
CA TYR A 40 8.42 1.71 -0.94
C TYR A 40 8.91 3.16 -0.80
N GLU A 41 9.83 3.61 -1.66
CA GLU A 41 10.32 4.99 -1.63
C GLU A 41 9.25 5.98 -2.04
N GLU A 42 8.39 5.66 -3.01
CA GLU A 42 7.32 6.56 -3.44
C GLU A 42 6.12 6.62 -2.48
N ASN A 43 5.84 5.55 -1.74
CA ASN A 43 4.65 5.46 -0.86
C ASN A 43 4.97 5.70 0.63
N PHE A 44 6.18 5.34 1.07
CA PHE A 44 6.62 5.42 2.49
C PHE A 44 7.90 6.24 2.69
N GLY A 45 8.46 6.83 1.63
CA GLY A 45 9.56 7.79 1.70
C GLY A 45 9.03 9.15 2.11
N ASP A 46 9.14 9.46 3.40
CA ASP A 46 8.90 10.80 3.95
C ASP A 46 9.82 11.80 3.22
N GLU A 47 9.20 12.80 2.60
CA GLU A 47 9.81 14.00 2.03
C GLU A 47 10.90 14.58 2.96
N ALA A 48 12.09 14.84 2.39
CA ALA A 48 13.25 15.42 3.07
C ALA A 48 13.09 16.93 3.36
#